data_AF-W7I669-F1
#
_entry.id   AF-W7I669-F1
#
_cell.length_a   1.000
_cell.length_b   1.000
_cell.length_c   1.000
_cell.angle_alpha   90.00
_cell.angle_beta   90.00
_cell.angle_gamma   90.00
#
_symmetry.space_group_name_H-M   'P 1'
#
loop_
_entity.id
_entity.type
_entity.pdbx_description
1 polymer ?
#
loop_
_entity_poly.entity_id
_entity_poly.type
_entity_poly.pdbx_seq_one_letter_code
_entity_poly.pdbx_strand_id
1 'polypeptide(L)'
;MAESRPPPEAETMASQPSRMFRGIEAKRPWPPDFSKMSDSDKYRLERKYKRRLRRGYPAGWMKFTGVLQILTVTALPAYMILFMDWKEVQHPFGPLRAWMWEKIDAFKASQNFTRESAIVRKPTSPPENTNSR
;
A
#
# COMPACT_ATOMS: atom_id res chain seq x y z
N MET A 1 -13.37 39.70 -67.16
CA MET A 1 -12.64 39.06 -66.03
C MET A 1 -12.28 40.16 -65.04
N ALA A 2 -12.98 40.21 -63.90
CA ALA A 2 -12.57 41.04 -62.77
C ALA A 2 -12.89 40.22 -61.51
N GLU A 3 -11.83 39.68 -60.94
CA GLU A 3 -11.76 38.79 -59.78
C GLU A 3 -12.39 39.45 -58.55
N SER A 4 -13.43 38.85 -57.98
CA SER A 4 -14.07 39.29 -56.74
C SER A 4 -13.14 39.04 -55.55
N ARG A 5 -12.38 40.05 -55.15
CA ARG A 5 -11.55 40.02 -53.93
C ARG A 5 -12.47 39.94 -52.70
N PRO A 6 -12.35 38.91 -51.83
CA PRO A 6 -13.17 38.81 -50.63
C PRO A 6 -12.84 39.92 -49.62
N PRO A 7 -13.81 40.32 -48.78
CA PRO A 7 -13.69 41.44 -47.85
C PRO A 7 -12.60 41.20 -46.77
N PRO A 8 -11.90 42.26 -46.33
CA PRO A 8 -10.71 42.19 -45.46
C PRO A 8 -10.98 41.68 -44.02
N GLU A 9 -12.22 41.31 -43.70
CA GLU A 9 -12.63 40.93 -42.34
C GLU A 9 -12.36 39.45 -42.03
N ALA A 10 -12.24 38.61 -43.06
CA ALA A 10 -11.99 37.17 -42.89
C ALA A 10 -10.55 36.84 -42.46
N GLU A 11 -9.58 37.70 -42.79
CA GLU A 11 -8.17 37.47 -42.46
C GLU A 11 -7.85 37.81 -40.99
N THR A 12 -8.59 38.75 -40.39
CA THR A 12 -8.34 39.22 -39.02
C THR A 12 -8.80 38.23 -37.94
N MET A 13 -9.73 37.33 -38.25
CA MET A 13 -10.18 36.29 -37.32
C MET A 13 -9.32 35.02 -37.38
N ALA A 14 -8.62 34.78 -38.50
CA ALA A 14 -7.83 33.57 -38.70
C ALA A 14 -6.43 33.62 -38.03
N SER A 15 -5.95 34.82 -37.66
CA SER A 15 -4.60 35.01 -37.10
C SER A 15 -4.56 35.25 -35.60
N GLN A 16 -5.66 35.05 -34.87
CA GLN A 16 -5.59 35.02 -33.40
C GLN A 16 -5.22 33.59 -32.97
N PRO A 17 -3.95 33.27 -32.62
CA PRO A 17 -3.69 32.05 -31.90
C PRO A 17 -4.50 32.13 -30.62
N SER A 18 -5.47 31.24 -30.49
CA SER A 18 -6.33 31.09 -29.32
C SER A 18 -5.48 31.25 -28.06
N ARG A 19 -5.63 32.39 -27.36
CA ARG A 19 -4.92 32.71 -26.11
C ARG A 19 -5.40 31.83 -24.93
N MET A 20 -5.83 30.60 -25.20
CA MET A 20 -6.37 29.66 -24.21
C MET A 20 -5.28 28.87 -23.49
N PHE A 21 -4.07 28.78 -24.07
CA PHE A 21 -2.89 28.24 -23.40
C PHE A 21 -1.83 29.33 -23.31
N ARG A 22 -2.03 30.32 -22.42
CA ARG A 22 -0.88 31.02 -21.83
C ARG A 22 -0.13 29.95 -21.03
N GLY A 23 0.83 29.31 -21.68
CA GLY A 23 1.57 28.17 -21.14
C GLY A 23 2.03 28.47 -19.72
N ILE A 24 1.60 27.63 -18.77
CA ILE A 24 2.21 27.63 -17.45
C ILE A 24 3.60 27.04 -17.65
N GLU A 25 4.56 27.90 -17.98
CA GLU A 25 5.96 27.53 -17.99
C GLU A 25 6.32 27.10 -16.57
N ALA A 26 6.71 25.83 -16.43
CA ALA A 26 7.19 25.36 -15.15
C ALA A 26 8.38 26.24 -14.73
N LYS A 27 8.35 26.77 -13.50
CA LYS A 27 9.47 27.57 -12.94
C LYS A 27 10.84 26.87 -13.06
N ARG A 28 10.85 25.55 -13.26
CA ARG A 28 12.02 24.76 -13.63
C ARG A 28 11.63 23.89 -14.83
N PRO A 29 12.19 24.13 -16.02
CA PRO A 29 11.97 23.26 -17.17
C PRO A 29 12.51 21.87 -16.85
N TRP A 30 11.70 20.87 -17.13
CA TRP A 30 12.07 19.46 -17.07
C TRP A 30 12.16 18.98 -18.51
N PRO A 31 13.11 18.14 -18.92
CA PRO A 31 14.12 17.41 -18.14
C PRO A 31 15.38 18.24 -17.82
N PRO A 32 16.14 17.89 -16.76
CA PRO A 32 17.44 18.48 -16.50
C PRO A 32 18.37 18.20 -17.68
N ASP A 33 18.98 19.24 -18.26
CA ASP A 33 19.98 19.09 -19.33
C ASP A 33 21.25 18.40 -18.78
N PHE A 34 21.30 17.06 -18.86
CA PHE A 34 22.45 16.27 -18.38
C PHE A 34 23.74 16.52 -19.18
N SER A 35 23.64 17.08 -20.39
CA SER A 35 24.79 17.39 -21.24
C SER A 35 25.63 18.58 -20.73
N LYS A 36 25.07 19.44 -19.88
CA LYS A 36 25.76 20.61 -19.32
C LYS A 36 26.32 20.36 -17.91
N MET A 37 26.09 19.17 -17.35
CA MET A 37 26.40 18.85 -15.96
C MET A 37 27.67 17.98 -15.87
N SER A 38 28.55 18.31 -14.92
CA SER A 38 29.74 17.52 -14.60
C SER A 38 29.37 16.11 -14.15
N ASP A 39 30.20 15.12 -14.49
CA ASP A 39 29.97 13.71 -14.18
C ASP A 39 29.84 13.44 -12.67
N SER A 40 30.48 14.27 -11.83
CA SER A 40 30.32 14.24 -10.38
C SER A 40 28.89 14.50 -9.92
N ASP A 41 28.19 15.42 -10.58
CA ASP A 41 26.82 15.77 -10.22
C ASP A 41 25.80 14.80 -10.80
N LYS A 42 26.08 14.21 -11.98
CA LYS A 42 25.30 13.08 -12.52
C LYS A 42 25.28 11.91 -11.54
N TYR A 43 26.45 11.56 -10.98
CA TYR A 43 26.54 10.49 -9.98
C TYR A 43 25.73 10.80 -8.70
N ARG A 44 25.70 12.08 -8.26
CA ARG A 44 24.89 12.50 -7.11
C ARG A 44 23.39 12.42 -7.41
N LEU A 45 22.97 12.77 -8.63
CA LEU A 45 21.59 12.64 -9.08
C LEU A 45 21.17 11.18 -9.20
N GLU A 46 22.01 10.33 -9.80
CA GLU A 46 21.78 8.89 -9.90
C GLU A 46 21.62 8.27 -8.50
N ARG A 47 22.51 8.63 -7.55
CA ARG A 47 22.43 8.15 -6.16
C ARG A 47 21.19 8.64 -5.44
N LYS A 48 20.69 9.86 -5.72
CA LYS A 48 19.43 10.38 -5.15
C LYS A 48 18.22 9.70 -5.79
N TYR A 49 18.26 9.44 -7.09
CA TYR A 49 17.21 8.76 -7.84
C TYR A 49 17.05 7.30 -7.39
N LYS A 50 18.14 6.53 -7.33
CA LYS A 50 18.14 5.14 -6.81
C LYS A 50 17.56 5.05 -5.39
N ARG A 51 17.90 6.01 -4.52
CA ARG A 51 17.34 6.08 -3.16
C ARG A 51 15.84 6.36 -3.15
N ARG A 52 15.37 7.27 -4.02
CA ARG A 52 13.94 7.60 -4.14
C ARG A 52 13.14 6.48 -4.80
N LEU A 53 13.69 5.75 -5.77
CA LEU A 53 13.04 4.57 -6.34
C LEU A 53 12.86 3.44 -5.33
N ARG A 54 13.87 3.21 -4.48
CA ARG A 54 13.78 2.24 -3.39
C ARG A 54 12.72 2.62 -2.33
N ARG A 55 12.28 3.89 -2.32
CA ARG A 55 11.23 4.42 -1.42
C ARG A 55 9.93 4.77 -2.18
N GLY A 56 9.94 4.76 -3.51
CA GLY A 56 9.03 5.54 -4.36
C GLY A 56 7.77 4.79 -4.79
N TYR A 57 7.72 3.48 -4.57
CA TYR A 57 6.47 2.74 -4.59
C TYR A 57 6.04 2.49 -3.15
N PRO A 58 5.18 3.34 -2.56
CA PRO A 58 4.38 2.94 -1.42
C PRO A 58 3.34 1.94 -1.94
N ALA A 59 3.80 0.72 -2.23
CA ALA A 59 2.95 -0.37 -2.70
C ALA A 59 2.12 -0.94 -1.54
N GLY A 60 1.49 -0.06 -0.76
CA GLY A 60 0.54 -0.44 0.30
C GLY A 60 -0.58 -1.30 -0.27
N TRP A 61 -1.00 -1.01 -1.50
CA TRP A 61 -1.97 -1.82 -2.23
C TRP A 61 -1.45 -3.24 -2.55
N MET A 62 -0.19 -3.38 -2.97
CA MET A 62 0.40 -4.70 -3.22
C MET A 62 0.58 -5.49 -1.92
N LYS A 63 0.91 -4.81 -0.82
CA LYS A 63 0.98 -5.44 0.50
C LYS A 63 -0.39 -5.91 0.98
N PHE A 64 -1.43 -5.09 0.80
CA PHE A 64 -2.80 -5.44 1.14
C PHE A 64 -3.30 -6.63 0.32
N THR A 65 -3.12 -6.58 -0.99
CA THR A 65 -3.53 -7.68 -1.88
C THR A 65 -2.71 -8.94 -1.64
N GLY A 66 -1.43 -8.86 -1.27
CA GLY A 66 -0.65 -10.04 -0.87
C GLY A 66 -1.18 -10.69 0.40
N VAL A 67 -1.56 -9.91 1.42
CA VAL A 67 -2.22 -10.44 2.63
C VAL A 67 -3.59 -11.02 2.29
N LEU A 68 -4.37 -10.33 1.47
CA LEU A 68 -5.69 -10.80 1.04
C LEU A 68 -5.57 -12.11 0.25
N GLN A 69 -4.57 -12.25 -0.62
CA GLN A 69 -4.29 -13.47 -1.37
C GLN A 69 -3.98 -14.64 -0.44
N ILE A 70 -3.09 -14.47 0.53
CA ILE A 70 -2.77 -15.52 1.51
C ILE A 70 -4.02 -15.87 2.32
N LEU A 71 -4.81 -14.87 2.72
CA LEU A 71 -6.06 -15.07 3.43
C LEU A 71 -7.06 -15.88 2.60
N THR A 72 -7.26 -15.53 1.33
CA THR A 72 -8.19 -16.26 0.46
C THR A 72 -7.70 -17.67 0.16
N VAL A 73 -6.40 -17.85 -0.15
CA VAL A 73 -5.81 -19.16 -0.45
C VAL A 73 -5.83 -20.09 0.76
N THR A 74 -5.79 -19.58 1.98
CA THR A 74 -5.88 -20.40 3.20
C THR A 74 -7.32 -20.57 3.72
N ALA A 75 -8.16 -19.54 3.62
CA ALA A 75 -9.53 -19.59 4.13
C ALA A 75 -10.44 -20.52 3.32
N LEU A 76 -10.30 -20.54 1.99
CA LEU A 76 -11.10 -21.43 1.13
C LEU A 76 -10.87 -22.92 1.43
N PRO A 77 -9.64 -23.47 1.42
CA PRO A 77 -9.42 -24.87 1.76
C PRO A 77 -9.76 -25.16 3.22
N ALA A 78 -9.52 -24.23 4.15
CA ALA A 78 -9.95 -24.40 5.54
C ALA A 78 -11.49 -24.56 5.65
N TYR A 79 -12.25 -23.75 4.89
CA TYR A 79 -13.71 -23.90 4.78
C TYR A 79 -14.10 -25.24 4.15
N MET A 80 -13.46 -25.64 3.04
CA MET A 80 -13.75 -26.93 2.41
C MET A 80 -13.48 -28.11 3.36
N ILE A 81 -12.39 -28.07 4.12
CA ILE A 81 -12.03 -29.15 5.05
C ILE A 81 -12.96 -29.17 6.27
N LEU A 82 -13.36 -28.00 6.79
CA LEU A 82 -14.10 -27.91 8.05
C LEU A 82 -15.62 -27.98 7.87
N PHE A 83 -16.17 -27.41 6.78
CA PHE A 83 -17.61 -27.23 6.57
C PHE A 83 -18.21 -28.06 5.44
N MET A 84 -17.42 -28.59 4.50
CA MET A 84 -17.97 -29.44 3.45
C MET A 84 -18.30 -30.82 4.02
N ASP A 85 -19.56 -30.98 4.41
CA ASP A 85 -20.10 -32.21 4.98
C ASP A 85 -20.59 -33.13 3.85
N TRP A 86 -19.70 -33.98 3.33
CA TRP A 86 -20.08 -35.05 2.42
C TRP A 86 -20.77 -36.17 3.21
N LYS A 87 -22.10 -36.07 3.30
CA LYS A 87 -22.98 -36.94 4.10
C LYS A 87 -22.88 -38.45 3.81
N GLU A 88 -22.34 -38.87 2.67
CA GLU A 88 -22.31 -40.29 2.27
C GLU A 88 -20.99 -41.04 2.55
N VAL A 89 -19.88 -40.38 2.92
CA VAL A 89 -18.57 -41.04 3.08
C VAL A 89 -17.96 -40.73 4.44
N GLN A 90 -17.51 -41.77 5.16
CA GLN A 90 -16.78 -41.63 6.43
C GLN A 90 -15.72 -40.53 6.32
N HIS A 91 -15.81 -39.52 7.20
CA HIS A 91 -15.04 -38.27 7.13
C HIS A 91 -13.54 -38.49 6.85
N PRO A 92 -13.05 -38.25 5.62
CA PRO A 92 -11.64 -38.43 5.30
C PRO A 92 -10.72 -37.44 6.03
N PHE A 93 -11.30 -36.35 6.56
CA PHE A 93 -10.58 -35.29 7.27
C PHE A 93 -10.82 -35.25 8.78
N GLY A 94 -11.46 -36.28 9.35
CA GLY A 94 -11.69 -36.36 10.81
C GLY A 94 -10.40 -36.20 11.64
N PRO A 95 -9.34 -36.98 11.37
CA PRO A 95 -8.06 -36.85 12.06
C PRO A 95 -7.40 -35.47 11.87
N LEU A 96 -7.55 -34.87 10.68
CA LEU A 96 -7.00 -33.55 10.38
C LEU A 96 -7.68 -32.44 11.18
N ARG A 97 -9.00 -32.53 11.38
CA ARG A 97 -9.76 -31.59 12.22
C ARG A 97 -9.33 -31.69 13.69
N ALA A 98 -9.17 -32.90 14.23
CA ALA A 98 -8.73 -33.11 15.61
C ALA A 98 -7.34 -32.52 15.86
N TRP A 99 -6.38 -32.79 14.97
CA TRP A 99 -5.05 -32.20 15.02
C TRP A 99 -5.06 -30.67 14.91
N MET A 100 -5.91 -30.11 14.06
CA MET A 100 -6.05 -28.66 13.91
C MET A 100 -6.56 -28.01 15.21
N TRP A 101 -7.59 -28.58 15.84
CA TRP A 101 -8.12 -28.06 17.10
C TRP A 101 -7.11 -28.17 18.24
N GLU A 102 -6.35 -29.26 18.32
CA GLU A 102 -5.25 -29.42 19.29
C GLU A 102 -4.20 -28.29 19.14
N LYS A 103 -3.81 -27.96 17.89
CA LYS A 103 -2.87 -26.87 17.60
C LYS A 103 -3.46 -25.50 17.96
N ILE A 104 -4.73 -25.26 17.65
CA ILE A 104 -5.42 -24.01 17.97
C ILE A 104 -5.52 -23.83 19.48
N ASP A 105 -5.87 -24.88 20.21
CA ASP A 105 -6.01 -24.84 21.67
C ASP A 105 -4.67 -24.68 22.36
N ALA A 106 -3.62 -25.36 21.88
CA ALA A 106 -2.24 -25.14 22.35
C ALA A 106 -1.77 -23.69 22.11
N PHE A 107 -2.10 -23.11 20.96
CA PHE A 107 -1.77 -21.72 20.65
C PHE A 107 -2.54 -20.72 21.53
N LYS A 108 -3.85 -20.95 21.74
CA LYS A 108 -4.67 -20.15 22.66
C LYS A 108 -4.14 -20.22 24.10
N ALA A 109 -3.75 -21.41 24.55
CA ALA A 109 -3.15 -21.60 25.88
C ALA A 109 -1.83 -20.82 26.02
N SER A 110 -0.98 -20.83 24.99
CA SER A 110 0.28 -20.07 24.96
C SER A 110 0.06 -18.54 25.03
N GLN A 111 -0.94 -18.02 24.31
CA GLN A 111 -1.33 -16.61 24.38
C GLN A 111 -1.82 -16.22 25.78
N ASN A 112 -2.67 -17.05 26.39
CA ASN A 112 -3.20 -16.80 27.73
C ASN A 112 -2.10 -16.77 28.78
N PHE A 113 -1.13 -17.70 28.73
CA PHE A 113 0.03 -17.73 29.63
C PHE A 113 0.89 -16.46 29.56
N THR A 114 1.08 -15.91 28.36
CA THR A 114 1.84 -14.68 28.15
C THR A 114 1.09 -13.46 28.73
N ARG A 115 -0.24 -13.46 28.66
CA ARG A 115 -1.08 -12.40 29.25
C ARG A 115 -1.13 -12.49 30.77
N GLU A 116 -1.23 -13.68 31.34
CA GLU A 116 -1.24 -13.89 32.79
C GLU A 116 0.11 -13.54 33.44
N SER A 117 1.21 -13.95 32.83
CA SER A 117 2.55 -13.59 33.30
C SER A 117 2.86 -12.08 33.20
N ALA A 118 2.23 -11.37 32.26
CA ALA A 118 2.32 -9.91 32.17
C ALA A 118 1.50 -9.20 33.26
N ILE A 119 0.36 -9.77 33.69
CA ILE A 119 -0.47 -9.24 34.77
C ILE A 119 0.23 -9.42 36.14
N VAL A 120 0.80 -10.60 36.39
CA VAL A 120 1.51 -10.92 37.66
C VAL A 120 2.76 -10.06 37.86
N ARG A 121 3.40 -9.59 36.78
CA ARG A 121 4.59 -8.73 36.84
C ARG A 121 4.30 -7.24 37.04
N LYS A 122 3.04 -6.80 37.01
CA LYS A 122 2.72 -5.41 37.31
C LYS A 122 2.89 -5.22 38.83
N PRO A 123 3.90 -4.47 39.32
CA PRO A 123 4.05 -4.28 40.75
C PRO A 123 2.81 -3.55 41.26
N THR A 124 2.09 -4.21 42.17
CA THR A 124 1.08 -3.57 43.03
C THR A 124 1.67 -2.26 43.55
N SER A 125 1.00 -1.15 43.25
CA SER A 125 1.39 0.18 43.70
C SER A 125 1.56 0.19 45.24
N PRO A 126 2.55 0.92 45.79
CA PRO A 126 2.79 0.97 47.22
C PRO A 126 1.55 1.46 47.98
N PRO A 127 1.32 1.00 49.22
CA PRO A 127 0.17 1.45 50.01
C PRO A 127 0.19 2.96 50.18
N GLU A 128 -0.92 3.57 49.79
CA GLU A 128 -1.25 4.99 49.94
C GLU A 128 -1.11 5.38 51.42
N ASN A 129 -0.10 6.20 51.71
CA ASN A 129 0.13 6.84 53.00
C ASN A 129 -1.03 7.81 53.27
N THR A 130 -1.98 7.36 54.08
CA THR A 130 -2.98 8.19 54.73
C THR A 130 -2.39 8.70 56.05
N ASN A 131 -1.65 9.81 55.97
CA ASN A 131 -1.44 10.67 57.14
C ASN A 131 -1.46 12.12 56.68
N SER A 132 -2.62 12.76 56.82
CA SER A 132 -2.77 14.20 56.74
C SER A 132 -3.90 14.62 57.65
N ARG A 133 -3.45 15.01 58.86
CA ARG A 133 -3.85 16.16 59.68
C ARG A 133 -5.33 16.41 59.99
#